data_AF-A0AAE3GJ42-F1
#
_entry.id   AF-A0AAE3GJ42-F1
#
_cell.length_a   1.000
_cell.length_b   1.000
_cell.length_c   1.000
_cell.angle_alpha   90.00
_cell.angle_beta   90.00
_cell.angle_gamma   90.00
#
_symmetry.space_group_name_H-M   'P 1'
#
loop_
_entity.id
_entity.type
_entity.pdbx_description
1 polymer ?
#
loop_
_entity_poly.entity_id
_entity_poly.type
_entity_poly.pdbx_seq_one_letter_code
_entity_poly.pdbx_strand_id
1 'polypeptide(L)'
;MDIDNDVAGLFRMNPEKSRVHVGPEFARLAASARSASGLSLNEYFDLAEALYTESRKRSAKRTPMVHPGVGLPPRVRDTIKREIPEKPGEDPIDIRWDTFADELLFRVDRDQRTLWLNKRYRKMLLGGKHGGLNDLPLLKSLLYLLVSNVFEGNHLGPKDKDNIALWQTILTAAARAERQ
;
A
#
# COMPACT_ATOMS: atom_id res chain seq x y z
N MET A 1 7.10 -3.15 -31.17
CA MET A 1 8.53 -2.81 -31.14
C MET A 1 9.14 -3.46 -32.35
N ASP A 2 9.32 -2.68 -33.40
CA ASP A 2 10.05 -3.15 -34.58
C ASP A 2 11.53 -3.19 -34.20
N ILE A 3 12.16 -4.33 -34.42
CA ILE A 3 13.54 -4.56 -34.02
C ILE A 3 14.37 -4.29 -35.26
N ASP A 4 15.02 -3.13 -35.31
CA ASP A 4 15.85 -2.73 -36.45
C ASP A 4 16.93 -3.78 -36.77
N ASN A 5 17.31 -3.83 -38.05
CA ASN A 5 18.16 -4.86 -38.67
C ASN A 5 19.56 -5.01 -38.01
N ASP A 6 19.96 -4.08 -37.14
CA ASP A 6 21.25 -4.06 -36.43
C ASP A 6 21.37 -5.06 -35.27
N VAL A 7 20.26 -5.63 -34.77
CA VAL A 7 20.30 -6.64 -33.70
C VAL A 7 19.93 -8.05 -34.20
N ALA A 8 19.77 -8.22 -35.52
CA ALA A 8 19.32 -9.45 -36.17
C ALA A 8 20.28 -10.67 -36.03
N GLY A 9 21.45 -10.50 -35.39
CA GLY A 9 22.38 -11.58 -35.06
C GLY A 9 22.58 -11.84 -33.56
N LEU A 10 22.07 -10.96 -32.69
CA LEU A 10 22.32 -10.98 -31.24
C LEU A 10 21.42 -11.97 -30.49
N PHE A 11 20.27 -12.29 -31.08
CA PHE A 11 19.24 -13.12 -30.48
C PHE A 11 18.97 -14.33 -31.36
N ARG A 12 19.22 -15.53 -30.83
CA ARG A 12 18.88 -16.79 -31.50
C ARG A 12 17.69 -17.44 -30.80
N MET A 13 16.62 -17.68 -31.55
CA MET A 13 15.44 -18.37 -31.05
C MET A 13 15.74 -19.88 -30.93
N ASN A 14 15.42 -20.49 -29.79
CA ASN A 14 15.50 -21.95 -29.62
C ASN A 14 14.46 -22.62 -30.56
N PRO A 15 14.74 -23.77 -31.21
CA PRO A 15 13.78 -24.52 -32.04
C PRO A 15 12.37 -24.72 -31.47
N GLU A 16 12.23 -24.80 -30.13
CA GLU A 16 10.92 -24.89 -29.45
C GLU A 16 10.14 -23.55 -29.40
N LYS A 17 10.71 -22.45 -29.90
CA LYS A 17 10.18 -21.06 -29.84
C LYS A 17 9.79 -20.57 -28.44
N SER A 18 10.27 -21.23 -27.39
CA SER A 18 9.92 -20.96 -26.00
C SER A 18 10.91 -20.01 -25.31
N ARG A 19 12.12 -19.84 -25.85
CA ARG A 19 13.19 -19.00 -25.28
C ARG A 19 14.07 -18.38 -26.36
N VAL A 20 14.59 -17.19 -26.06
CA VAL A 20 15.57 -16.47 -26.87
C VAL A 20 16.93 -16.58 -26.18
N HIS A 21 17.92 -17.10 -26.89
CA HIS A 21 19.30 -17.15 -26.45
C HIS A 21 20.04 -15.90 -26.95
N VAL A 22 20.69 -15.19 -26.03
CA VAL A 22 21.53 -14.03 -26.34
C VAL A 22 22.96 -14.49 -26.62
N GLY A 23 23.54 -13.99 -27.71
CA GLY A 23 24.93 -14.26 -28.07
C GLY A 23 25.95 -13.52 -27.18
N PRO A 24 27.24 -13.90 -27.21
CA PRO A 24 28.31 -13.26 -26.40
C PRO A 24 28.51 -11.77 -26.68
N GLU A 25 28.08 -11.30 -27.84
CA GLU A 25 28.14 -9.89 -28.25
C GLU A 25 27.06 -9.05 -27.54
N PHE A 26 25.87 -9.62 -27.29
CA PHE A 26 24.79 -8.93 -26.59
C PHE A 26 25.19 -8.56 -25.16
N ALA A 27 25.87 -9.48 -24.46
CA ALA A 27 26.36 -9.20 -23.10
C ALA A 27 27.36 -8.02 -23.09
N ARG A 28 28.22 -7.90 -24.11
CA ARG A 28 29.16 -6.77 -24.25
C ARG A 28 28.44 -5.47 -24.58
N LEU A 29 27.44 -5.51 -25.45
CA LEU A 29 26.63 -4.34 -25.80
C LEU A 29 25.81 -3.87 -24.60
N ALA A 30 25.20 -4.78 -23.85
CA ALA A 30 24.47 -4.46 -22.62
C ALA A 30 25.39 -3.85 -21.54
N ALA A 31 26.62 -4.35 -21.39
CA ALA A 31 27.60 -3.79 -20.45
C ALA A 31 28.14 -2.40 -20.86
N SER A 32 28.19 -2.12 -22.17
CA SER A 32 28.63 -0.82 -22.71
C SER A 32 27.50 0.20 -22.86
N ALA A 33 26.24 -0.25 -22.79
CA ALA A 33 25.07 0.63 -22.83
C ALA A 33 25.11 1.65 -21.68
N ARG A 34 24.62 2.86 -21.97
CA ARG A 34 24.50 3.97 -21.03
C ARG A 34 23.11 4.58 -21.13
N SER A 35 22.55 5.01 -20.01
CA SER A 35 21.31 5.78 -19.98
C SER A 35 21.53 7.18 -20.55
N ALA A 36 20.45 7.95 -20.76
CA ALA A 36 20.53 9.36 -21.13
C ALA A 36 21.32 10.23 -20.13
N SER A 37 21.45 9.77 -18.89
CA SER A 37 22.23 10.42 -17.83
C SER A 37 23.63 9.81 -17.65
N GLY A 38 24.04 8.88 -18.52
CA GLY A 38 25.36 8.25 -18.50
C GLY A 38 25.52 7.04 -17.58
N LEU A 39 24.44 6.53 -16.97
CA LEU A 39 24.49 5.35 -16.08
C LEU A 39 24.60 4.05 -16.88
N SER A 40 25.56 3.20 -16.53
CA SER A 40 25.66 1.84 -17.07
C SER A 40 24.68 0.88 -16.40
N LEU A 41 24.47 -0.26 -17.05
CA LEU A 41 23.58 -1.31 -16.52
C LEU A 41 24.11 -1.93 -15.21
N ASN A 42 25.42 -2.09 -15.08
CA ASN A 42 26.03 -2.61 -13.85
C ASN A 42 25.86 -1.61 -12.69
N GLU A 43 26.12 -0.32 -12.93
CA GLU A 43 25.92 0.72 -11.92
C GLU A 43 24.46 0.81 -11.48
N TYR A 44 23.50 0.58 -12.40
CA TYR A 44 22.09 0.48 -12.05
C TYR A 44 21.81 -0.72 -11.12
N PHE A 45 22.35 -1.91 -11.42
CA PHE A 45 22.19 -3.09 -10.56
C PHE A 45 22.85 -2.88 -9.19
N ASP A 46 24.04 -2.30 -9.14
CA ASP A 46 24.75 -1.98 -7.90
C ASP A 46 23.95 -0.97 -7.05
N LEU A 47 23.37 0.06 -7.67
CA LEU A 47 22.49 1.01 -7.00
C LEU A 47 21.21 0.35 -6.49
N ALA A 48 20.59 -0.51 -7.30
CA ALA A 48 19.39 -1.24 -6.90
C ALA A 48 19.67 -2.21 -5.74
N GLU A 49 20.80 -2.90 -5.76
CA GLU A 49 21.24 -3.81 -4.69
C GLU A 49 21.63 -3.04 -3.42
N ALA A 50 22.30 -1.90 -3.54
CA ALA A 50 22.62 -1.01 -2.43
C ALA A 50 21.35 -0.47 -1.77
N LEU A 51 20.39 0.04 -2.56
CA LEU A 51 19.08 0.49 -2.07
C LEU A 51 18.27 -0.65 -1.44
N TYR A 52 18.30 -1.85 -2.03
CA TYR A 52 17.63 -3.01 -1.47
C TYR A 52 18.27 -3.44 -0.14
N THR A 53 19.60 -3.45 -0.06
CA THR A 53 20.34 -3.78 1.16
C THR A 53 20.11 -2.73 2.25
N GLU A 54 20.15 -1.45 1.88
CA GLU A 54 19.90 -0.33 2.78
C GLU A 54 18.46 -0.33 3.29
N SER A 55 17.47 -0.58 2.43
CA SER A 55 16.06 -0.72 2.84
C SER A 55 15.84 -1.93 3.77
N ARG A 56 16.70 -2.95 3.70
CA ARG A 56 16.70 -4.12 4.59
C ARG A 56 17.50 -3.93 5.87
N LYS A 57 18.34 -2.89 5.98
CA LYS A 57 18.99 -2.54 7.25
C LYS A 57 17.89 -2.12 8.23
N ARG A 58 17.82 -2.80 9.38
CA ARG A 58 16.89 -2.42 10.46
C ARG A 58 17.23 -1.02 10.96
N SER A 59 16.44 -0.04 10.55
CA SER A 59 16.41 1.28 11.13
C SER A 59 15.54 1.27 12.38
N ALA A 60 16.01 1.84 13.48
CA ALA A 60 15.20 2.07 14.68
C ALA A 60 14.14 3.19 14.50
N LYS A 61 14.09 3.82 13.31
CA LYS A 61 13.12 4.86 13.00
C LYS A 61 11.76 4.22 12.71
N ARG A 62 10.70 4.81 13.27
CA ARG A 62 9.31 4.41 13.00
C ARG A 62 9.01 4.55 11.51
N THR A 63 8.31 3.57 10.94
CA THR A 63 7.87 3.59 9.54
C THR A 63 7.00 4.82 9.29
N PRO A 64 7.31 5.67 8.30
CA PRO A 64 6.44 6.78 7.92
C PRO A 64 5.07 6.26 7.45
N MET A 65 4.01 6.98 7.80
CA MET A 65 2.64 6.60 7.45
C MET A 65 1.88 7.80 6.88
N VAL A 66 0.87 7.51 6.07
CA VAL A 66 -0.12 8.52 5.67
C VAL A 66 -0.87 9.00 6.90
N HIS A 67 -0.89 10.31 7.15
CA HIS A 67 -1.51 10.88 8.33
C HIS A 67 -3.05 10.83 8.29
N PRO A 68 -3.71 10.86 9.47
CA PRO A 68 -5.17 10.86 9.53
C PRO A 68 -5.77 12.23 9.19
N GLY A 69 -6.78 12.20 8.33
CA GLY A 69 -7.70 13.29 8.02
C GLY A 69 -8.76 13.47 9.11
N VAL A 70 -10.02 13.58 8.72
CA VAL A 70 -11.16 13.71 9.65
C VAL A 70 -11.64 12.34 10.17
N GLY A 71 -12.42 12.33 11.26
CA GLY A 71 -12.98 11.11 11.84
C GLY A 71 -12.33 10.65 13.14
N LEU A 72 -11.15 11.19 13.47
CA LEU A 72 -10.49 11.04 14.76
C LEU A 72 -10.52 12.34 15.56
N PRO A 73 -10.62 12.29 16.90
CA PRO A 73 -10.51 13.49 17.72
C PRO A 73 -9.18 14.23 17.48
N PRO A 74 -9.16 15.57 17.54
CA PRO A 74 -7.94 16.36 17.33
C PRO A 74 -6.74 15.89 18.16
N ARG A 75 -6.95 15.62 19.47
CA ARG A 75 -5.89 15.12 20.37
C ARG A 75 -5.24 13.82 19.89
N VAL A 76 -6.00 12.93 19.27
CA VAL A 76 -5.48 11.66 18.73
C VAL A 76 -4.71 11.91 17.45
N ARG A 77 -5.23 12.76 16.55
CA ARG A 77 -4.54 13.16 15.32
C ARG A 77 -3.19 13.81 15.65
N ASP A 78 -3.16 14.75 16.59
CA ASP A 78 -1.93 15.44 16.99
C ASP A 78 -0.91 14.47 17.63
N THR A 79 -1.40 13.47 18.36
CA THR A 79 -0.55 12.40 18.90
C THR A 79 0.03 11.55 17.78
N ILE A 80 -0.76 11.13 16.81
CA ILE A 80 -0.27 10.38 15.64
C ILE A 80 0.78 11.19 14.89
N LYS A 81 0.54 12.47 14.62
CA LYS A 81 1.46 13.37 13.92
C LYS A 81 2.81 13.52 14.63
N ARG A 82 2.79 13.56 15.96
CA ARG A 82 4.00 13.68 16.78
C ARG A 82 4.78 12.36 16.82
N GLU A 83 4.09 11.23 16.92
CA GLU A 83 4.75 9.93 17.09
C GLU A 83 5.18 9.31 15.76
N ILE A 84 4.46 9.56 14.68
CA ILE A 84 4.62 8.87 13.40
C ILE A 84 5.06 9.86 12.32
N PRO A 85 6.24 9.66 11.71
CA PRO A 85 6.67 10.49 10.59
C PRO A 85 5.63 10.49 9.46
N GLU A 86 5.38 11.67 8.88
CA GLU A 86 4.50 11.78 7.73
C GLU A 86 5.13 11.15 6.49
N LYS A 87 4.32 10.43 5.72
CA LYS A 87 4.69 10.00 4.39
C LYS A 87 4.47 11.16 3.40
N PRO A 88 5.52 11.70 2.76
CA PRO A 88 5.39 12.89 1.93
C PRO A 88 4.62 12.59 0.64
N GLY A 89 3.84 13.57 0.19
CA GLY A 89 3.09 13.51 -1.08
C GLY A 89 1.84 12.64 -1.06
N GLU A 90 1.40 12.19 0.13
CA GLU A 90 0.21 11.37 0.31
C GLU A 90 -0.87 12.19 1.02
N ASP A 91 -2.08 12.21 0.44
CA ASP A 91 -3.22 12.91 1.05
C ASP A 91 -3.71 12.20 2.33
N PRO A 92 -4.32 12.92 3.29
CA PRO A 92 -4.76 12.31 4.55
C PRO A 92 -5.84 11.23 4.38
N ILE A 93 -5.90 10.29 5.32
CA ILE A 93 -6.93 9.24 5.36
C ILE A 93 -8.10 9.68 6.23
N ASP A 94 -9.29 9.80 5.64
CA ASP A 94 -10.52 10.07 6.37
C ASP A 94 -11.14 8.78 6.94
N ILE A 95 -11.80 8.88 8.09
CA ILE A 95 -12.60 7.79 8.65
C ILE A 95 -14.03 8.24 8.82
N ARG A 96 -14.95 7.63 8.08
CA ARG A 96 -16.34 8.09 7.99
C ARG A 96 -17.31 6.95 8.19
N TRP A 97 -18.55 7.30 8.51
CA TRP A 97 -19.65 6.36 8.65
C TRP A 97 -20.53 6.39 7.41
N ASP A 98 -20.90 5.23 6.91
CA ASP A 98 -21.84 5.11 5.80
C ASP A 98 -22.78 3.90 5.99
N THR A 99 -23.92 3.92 5.30
CA THR A 99 -24.89 2.84 5.31
C THR A 99 -24.51 1.83 4.23
N PHE A 100 -24.13 0.62 4.65
CA PHE A 100 -23.85 -0.46 3.69
C PHE A 100 -25.10 -1.31 3.47
N ALA A 101 -25.23 -1.85 2.26
CA ALA A 101 -26.23 -2.87 1.94
C ALA A 101 -25.89 -4.24 2.55
N ASP A 102 -24.61 -4.49 2.79
CA ASP A 102 -24.11 -5.75 3.32
C ASP A 102 -23.74 -5.66 4.80
N GLU A 103 -23.26 -6.80 5.28
CA GLU A 103 -22.86 -6.99 6.66
C GLU A 103 -21.41 -6.63 6.95
N LEU A 104 -20.67 -6.04 6.00
CA LEU A 104 -19.25 -5.78 6.18
C LEU A 104 -19.03 -4.68 7.24
N LEU A 105 -18.05 -4.84 8.12
CA LEU A 105 -17.70 -3.81 9.11
C LEU A 105 -17.15 -2.53 8.46
N PHE A 106 -16.26 -2.63 7.48
CA PHE A 106 -15.65 -1.48 6.82
C PHE A 106 -15.51 -1.70 5.31
N ARG A 107 -15.13 -0.64 4.59
CA ARG A 107 -14.67 -0.67 3.19
C ARG A 107 -13.54 0.34 3.03
N VAL A 108 -12.54 -0.01 2.24
CA VAL A 108 -11.42 0.88 1.90
C VAL A 108 -11.72 1.50 0.54
N ASP A 109 -11.85 2.82 0.50
CA ASP A 109 -12.00 3.61 -0.71
C ASP A 109 -10.71 4.41 -0.95
N ARG A 110 -9.86 3.91 -1.85
CA ARG A 110 -8.56 4.53 -2.15
C ARG A 110 -8.70 5.78 -3.00
N ASP A 111 -9.77 5.89 -3.79
CA ASP A 111 -10.01 7.03 -4.66
C ASP A 111 -10.40 8.26 -3.85
N GLN A 112 -11.27 8.09 -2.85
CA GLN A 112 -11.65 9.15 -1.90
C GLN A 112 -10.77 9.17 -0.64
N ARG A 113 -9.77 8.28 -0.55
CA ARG A 113 -8.89 8.08 0.61
C ARG A 113 -9.65 8.02 1.94
N THR A 114 -10.75 7.27 1.91
CA THR A 114 -11.67 7.16 3.03
C THR A 114 -11.81 5.71 3.46
N LEU A 115 -11.64 5.48 4.76
CA LEU A 115 -12.09 4.27 5.43
C LEU A 115 -13.57 4.45 5.81
N TRP A 116 -14.44 3.77 5.08
CA TRP A 116 -15.87 3.75 5.37
C TRP A 116 -16.16 2.68 6.42
N LEU A 117 -16.88 3.06 7.47
CA LEU A 117 -17.35 2.15 8.52
C LEU A 117 -18.86 1.97 8.41
N ASN A 118 -19.31 0.74 8.56
CA ASN A 118 -20.73 0.41 8.46
C ASN A 118 -21.49 0.95 9.67
N LYS A 119 -22.33 1.95 9.41
CA LYS A 119 -23.13 2.69 10.40
C LYS A 119 -24.04 1.79 11.22
N ARG A 120 -24.38 0.60 10.73
CA ARG A 120 -25.19 -0.38 11.46
C ARG A 120 -24.49 -0.88 12.74
N TYR A 121 -23.16 -0.97 12.76
CA TYR A 121 -22.40 -1.34 13.97
C TYR A 121 -22.20 -0.16 14.92
N ARG A 122 -22.30 1.08 14.42
CA ARG A 122 -22.08 2.30 15.20
C ARG A 122 -22.95 2.38 16.45
N LYS A 123 -24.26 2.13 16.33
CA LYS A 123 -25.22 2.23 17.46
C LYS A 123 -24.87 1.27 18.60
N MET A 124 -24.52 0.03 18.26
CA MET A 124 -24.10 -0.99 19.22
C MET A 124 -22.83 -0.55 19.95
N LEU A 125 -21.78 -0.21 19.19
CA LEU A 125 -20.48 0.18 19.74
C LEU A 125 -20.56 1.42 20.65
N LEU A 126 -21.52 2.32 20.39
CA LEU A 126 -21.75 3.51 21.22
C LEU A 126 -22.50 3.22 22.53
N GLY A 127 -23.09 2.03 22.69
CA GLY A 127 -23.88 1.69 23.87
C GLY A 127 -25.03 2.67 24.12
N GLY A 128 -25.70 3.12 23.05
CA GLY A 128 -26.83 4.07 23.13
C GLY A 128 -26.45 5.55 23.27
N LYS A 129 -25.16 5.89 23.34
CA LYS A 129 -24.71 7.31 23.38
C LYS A 129 -24.89 7.99 22.02
N HIS A 130 -25.07 9.31 22.04
CA HIS A 130 -25.07 10.11 20.81
C HIS A 130 -23.67 10.12 20.18
N GLY A 131 -23.57 9.71 18.91
CA GLY A 131 -22.31 9.63 18.19
C GLY A 131 -22.08 10.83 17.29
N GLY A 132 -20.91 11.47 17.41
CA GLY A 132 -20.41 12.49 16.48
C GLY A 132 -19.40 11.94 15.47
N LEU A 133 -18.87 12.79 14.58
CA LEU A 133 -17.85 12.38 13.59
C LEU A 133 -16.62 11.72 14.24
N ASN A 134 -16.22 12.18 15.42
CA ASN A 134 -15.02 11.73 16.14
C ASN A 134 -15.32 10.66 17.22
N ASP A 135 -16.47 10.01 17.14
CA ASP A 135 -16.84 8.96 18.06
C ASP A 135 -15.98 7.69 17.90
N LEU A 136 -16.05 6.80 18.89
CA LEU A 136 -15.31 5.53 18.91
C LEU A 136 -13.81 5.69 18.62
N PRO A 137 -13.12 6.62 19.30
CA PRO A 137 -11.76 7.01 18.94
C PRO A 137 -10.77 5.85 19.04
N LEU A 138 -10.93 4.95 20.01
CA LEU A 138 -10.07 3.78 20.17
C LEU A 138 -10.19 2.84 18.97
N LEU A 139 -11.41 2.44 18.61
CA LEU A 139 -11.67 1.56 17.46
C LEU A 139 -11.15 2.19 16.16
N LYS A 140 -11.49 3.46 15.91
CA LYS A 140 -11.03 4.15 14.70
C LYS A 140 -9.51 4.28 14.64
N SER A 141 -8.85 4.47 15.79
CA SER A 141 -7.38 4.51 15.85
C SER A 141 -6.77 3.14 15.55
N LEU A 142 -7.34 2.06 16.10
CA LEU A 142 -6.90 0.70 15.81
C LEU A 142 -7.05 0.36 14.32
N LEU A 143 -8.21 0.70 13.75
CA LEU A 143 -8.46 0.49 12.31
C LEU A 143 -7.50 1.32 11.47
N TYR A 144 -7.29 2.60 11.80
CA TYR A 144 -6.31 3.45 11.12
C TYR A 144 -4.92 2.80 11.10
N LEU A 145 -4.42 2.34 12.25
CA LEU A 145 -3.10 1.70 12.32
C LEU A 145 -3.05 0.43 11.48
N LEU A 146 -4.15 -0.34 11.46
CA LEU A 146 -4.26 -1.57 10.67
C LEU A 146 -4.29 -1.31 9.16
N VAL A 147 -5.06 -0.32 8.70
CA VAL A 147 -5.33 -0.10 7.26
C VAL A 147 -4.47 0.98 6.62
N SER A 148 -3.71 1.75 7.40
CA SER A 148 -2.91 2.88 6.89
C SER A 148 -2.05 2.53 5.67
N ASN A 149 -1.40 1.37 5.69
CA ASN A 149 -0.54 0.88 4.60
C ASN A 149 -1.30 0.59 3.29
N VAL A 150 -2.61 0.30 3.37
CA VAL A 150 -3.46 0.03 2.20
C VAL A 150 -3.69 1.29 1.36
N PHE A 151 -3.64 2.46 1.99
CA PHE A 151 -3.80 3.75 1.32
C PHE A 151 -2.50 4.25 0.69
N GLU A 152 -1.39 3.52 0.87
CA GLU A 152 -0.10 3.91 0.30
C GLU A 152 0.04 3.48 -1.16
N GLY A 153 0.75 4.30 -1.95
CA GLY A 153 1.21 3.96 -3.28
C GLY A 153 0.11 3.86 -4.35
N ASN A 154 0.51 3.67 -5.60
CA ASN A 154 -0.43 3.75 -6.72
C ASN A 154 -1.24 2.47 -6.94
N HIS A 155 -0.74 1.31 -6.49
CA HIS A 155 -1.38 0.01 -6.76
C HIS A 155 -1.60 -0.81 -5.50
N LEU A 156 -2.79 -1.40 -5.38
CA LEU A 156 -3.13 -2.32 -4.31
C LEU A 156 -2.71 -3.74 -4.71
N GLY A 157 -1.60 -4.22 -4.13
CA GLY A 157 -1.04 -5.53 -4.45
C GLY A 157 -1.94 -6.70 -4.03
N PRO A 158 -1.73 -7.91 -4.59
CA PRO A 158 -2.49 -9.11 -4.20
C PRO A 158 -2.47 -9.39 -2.69
N LYS A 159 -1.33 -9.13 -2.05
CA LYS A 159 -1.15 -9.29 -0.60
C LYS A 159 -2.03 -8.34 0.21
N ASP A 160 -2.13 -7.08 -0.20
CA ASP A 160 -2.94 -6.09 0.52
C ASP A 160 -4.42 -6.38 0.35
N LYS A 161 -4.84 -6.83 -0.85
CA LYS A 161 -6.21 -7.31 -1.09
C LYS A 161 -6.57 -8.50 -0.19
N ASP A 162 -5.68 -9.47 -0.07
CA ASP A 162 -5.86 -10.64 0.79
C ASP A 162 -5.94 -10.23 2.28
N ASN A 163 -5.03 -9.36 2.73
CA ASN A 163 -5.06 -8.80 4.08
C ASN A 163 -6.39 -8.07 4.37
N ILE A 164 -6.87 -7.22 3.46
CA ILE A 164 -8.16 -6.55 3.61
C ILE A 164 -9.28 -7.58 3.73
N ALA A 165 -9.32 -8.60 2.86
CA ALA A 165 -10.35 -9.63 2.91
C ALA A 165 -10.33 -10.42 4.23
N LEU A 166 -9.13 -10.75 4.73
CA LEU A 166 -8.92 -11.41 6.01
C LEU A 166 -9.41 -10.55 7.18
N TRP A 167 -8.95 -9.31 7.28
CA TRP A 167 -9.36 -8.36 8.33
C TRP A 167 -10.85 -8.11 8.28
N GLN A 168 -11.39 -7.92 7.08
CA GLN A 168 -12.81 -7.73 6.85
C GLN A 168 -13.62 -8.91 7.40
N THR A 169 -13.20 -10.13 7.11
CA THR A 169 -13.87 -11.36 7.57
C THR A 169 -13.83 -11.47 9.10
N ILE A 170 -12.64 -11.36 9.71
CA ILE A 170 -12.46 -11.51 11.15
C ILE A 170 -13.17 -10.39 11.93
N LEU A 171 -12.96 -9.14 11.54
CA LEU A 171 -13.52 -8.00 12.27
C LEU A 171 -15.04 -7.91 12.10
N THR A 172 -15.58 -8.34 10.95
CA THR A 172 -17.03 -8.47 10.78
C THR A 172 -17.60 -9.56 11.70
N ALA A 173 -16.93 -10.72 11.79
CA ALA A 173 -17.34 -11.78 12.71
C ALA A 173 -17.29 -11.31 14.18
N ALA A 174 -16.22 -10.62 14.58
CA ALA A 174 -16.08 -10.04 15.92
C ALA A 174 -17.18 -9.01 16.23
N ALA A 175 -17.45 -8.09 15.30
CA ALA A 175 -18.50 -7.09 15.46
C ALA A 175 -19.92 -7.69 15.51
N ARG A 176 -20.12 -8.88 14.92
CA ARG A 176 -21.37 -9.64 15.07
C ARG A 176 -21.45 -10.33 16.43
N ALA A 177 -20.34 -10.85 16.94
CA ALA A 177 -20.30 -11.48 18.27
C ALA A 177 -20.61 -10.46 19.37
N GLU A 178 -20.15 -9.20 19.25
CA GLU A 178 -20.50 -8.13 20.20
C GLU A 178 -21.99 -7.73 20.18
N ARG A 179 -22.75 -8.08 19.13
CA ARG A 179 -24.21 -7.82 19.08
C ARG A 179 -25.04 -8.82 19.86
N GLN A 180 -24.49 -10.00 20.14
CA GLN A 180 -25.17 -11.11 20.80
C GLN A 180 -25.08 -10.93 22.31
#